data_AF-A0AA37ABX2-F1
#
_entry.id   AF-A0AA37ABX2-F1
#
_cell.length_a   1.000
_cell.length_b   1.000
_cell.length_c   1.000
_cell.angle_alpha   90.00
_cell.angle_beta   90.00
_cell.angle_gamma   90.00
#
_symmetry.space_group_name_H-M   'P 1'
#
loop_
_entity.id
_entity.type
_entity.pdbx_description
1 polymer ?
#
loop_
_entity_poly.entity_id
_entity_poly.type
_entity_poly.pdbx_seq_one_letter_code
_entity_poly.pdbx_strand_id
1 'polypeptide(L)' 'MDVLTTSARIKARCKAQKISVKNLLEQTQINRNFIYDLEKGGQIPSAEKLERIADYLDCSVDYLLGRTDNPAVNR' A
#
# COMPACT_ATOMS: atom_id res chain seq x y z
N MET A 1 -13.61 9.16 -2.66
CA MET A 1 -12.77 7.95 -2.59
C MET A 1 -11.49 8.30 -3.34
N ASP A 2 -10.58 8.99 -2.66
CA ASP A 2 -9.37 9.50 -3.30
C ASP A 2 -8.29 8.44 -3.24
N VAL A 3 -8.18 7.66 -4.32
CA VAL A 3 -7.08 6.68 -4.51
C VAL A 3 -5.70 7.38 -4.54
N LEU A 4 -5.68 8.70 -4.77
CA LEU A 4 -4.48 9.54 -4.73
C LEU A 4 -3.74 9.49 -3.39
N THR A 5 -4.44 9.21 -2.28
CA THR A 5 -3.82 9.17 -0.95
C THR A 5 -3.20 7.81 -0.61
N THR A 6 -3.63 6.70 -1.24
CA THR A 6 -3.12 5.34 -0.95
C THR A 6 -1.64 5.21 -1.30
N SER A 7 -1.25 5.61 -2.52
CA SER A 7 0.14 5.53 -2.96
C SER A 7 1.05 6.45 -2.12
N ALA A 8 0.56 7.63 -1.72
CA ALA A 8 1.27 8.55 -0.83
C ALA A 8 1.50 7.95 0.56
N ARG A 9 0.49 7.28 1.14
CA ARG A 9 0.59 6.59 2.44
C ARG A 9 1.57 5.42 2.40
N ILE A 10 1.56 4.63 1.33
CA ILE A 10 2.53 3.54 1.11
C ILE A 10 3.94 4.13 1.05
N LYS A 11 4.17 5.18 0.26
CA LYS A 11 5.47 5.87 0.16
C LYS A 11 5.92 6.42 1.51
N ALA A 12 5.02 7.02 2.29
CA ALA A 12 5.32 7.55 3.62
C ALA A 12 5.73 6.44 4.60
N ARG A 13 4.99 5.32 4.63
CA ARG A 13 5.34 4.15 5.47
C ARG A 13 6.66 3.49 5.03
N CYS A 14 6.86 3.31 3.73
CA CYS A 14 8.14 2.85 3.17
C CYS A 14 9.30 3.74 3.65
N LYS A 15 9.15 5.06 3.57
CA LYS A 15 10.17 6.01 4.02
C LYS A 15 10.42 5.91 5.53
N ALA A 16 9.37 5.76 6.33
CA ALA A 16 9.49 5.57 7.78
C ALA A 16 10.23 4.27 8.14
N GLN A 17 10.00 3.19 7.39
CA GLN A 17 10.67 1.90 7.59
C GLN A 17 12.00 1.76 6.85
N LYS A 18 12.48 2.81 6.16
CA LYS A 18 13.67 2.79 5.29
C LYS A 18 13.62 1.70 4.20
N ILE A 19 12.43 1.37 3.73
CA ILE A 19 12.20 0.40 2.66
C ILE A 19 11.98 1.17 1.35
N SER A 20 12.66 0.76 0.29
CA SER A 20 12.37 1.27 -1.05
C SER A 20 11.08 0.65 -1.59
N VAL A 21 10.27 1.45 -2.28
CA VAL A 21 9.05 0.97 -2.95
C VAL A 21 9.33 -0.23 -3.87
N LYS A 22 10.50 -0.22 -4.53
CA LYS A 22 10.97 -1.33 -5.36
C LYS A 22 11.15 -2.64 -4.56
N ASN A 23 11.74 -2.55 -3.36
CA ASN A 23 11.93 -3.70 -2.49
C ASN A 23 10.58 -4.21 -1.96
N LEU A 24 9.69 -3.30 -1.55
CA LEU A 24 8.32 -3.67 -1.18
C LEU A 24 7.60 -4.45 -2.28
N LEU A 25 7.69 -3.97 -3.53
CA LEU A 25 7.08 -4.66 -4.68
C LEU A 25 7.72 -6.03 -4.93
N GLU A 26 9.04 -6.16 -4.76
CA GLU A 26 9.75 -7.42 -4.93
C GLU A 26 9.40 -8.43 -3.83
N GLN A 27 9.34 -7.99 -2.56
CA GLN A 27 8.97 -8.84 -1.43
C GLN A 27 7.50 -9.28 -1.47
N THR A 28 6.61 -8.39 -1.90
CA THR A 28 5.18 -8.70 -2.03
C THR A 28 4.84 -9.47 -3.32
N GLN A 29 5.83 -9.73 -4.18
CA GLN A 29 5.67 -10.27 -5.55
C GLN A 29 4.66 -9.49 -6.40
N ILE A 30 4.63 -8.17 -6.23
CA ILE A 30 3.73 -7.29 -6.95
C ILE A 30 4.47 -6.60 -8.10
N ASN A 31 3.79 -6.51 -9.23
CA ASN A 31 4.36 -5.95 -10.44
C ASN A 31 4.65 -4.45 -10.27
N ARG A 32 5.74 -3.93 -10.85
CA ARG A 32 6.15 -2.52 -10.68
C ARG A 32 5.15 -1.52 -11.22
N ASN A 33 4.30 -1.97 -12.14
CA ASN A 33 3.19 -1.19 -12.67
C ASN A 33 2.11 -0.89 -11.62
N PHE A 34 2.07 -1.61 -10.50
CA PHE A 34 1.08 -1.45 -9.44
C PHE A 34 1.08 -0.07 -8.80
N ILE A 35 2.24 0.53 -8.56
CA ILE A 35 2.32 1.89 -8.01
C ILE A 35 1.80 2.90 -9.03
N TYR A 36 2.13 2.70 -10.30
CA TYR A 36 1.67 3.56 -11.38
C TYR A 36 0.15 3.47 -11.55
N ASP A 37 -0.38 2.27 -11.45
CA ASP A 37 -1.80 1.94 -11.53
C ASP A 37 -2.59 2.49 -10.32
N LEU A 38 -2.03 2.41 -9.11
CA LEU A 38 -2.51 3.11 -7.92
C LEU A 38 -2.48 4.63 -8.07
N GLU A 39 -1.49 5.20 -8.77
CA GLU A 39 -1.33 6.65 -8.91
C GLU A 39 -2.20 7.22 -10.05
N LYS A 40 -2.42 6.45 -11.12
CA LYS A 40 -3.01 6.92 -12.37
C LYS A 40 -4.50 6.62 -12.52
N GLY A 41 -5.06 5.63 -11.83
CA GLY A 41 -6.46 5.31 -12.06
C GLY A 41 -7.00 4.11 -11.34
N GLY A 42 -7.29 4.28 -10.04
CA GLY A 42 -8.47 3.66 -9.41
C GLY A 42 -8.52 2.13 -9.34
N GLN A 43 -7.45 1.40 -9.69
CA GLN A 43 -7.49 -0.05 -9.56
C GLN A 43 -7.40 -0.40 -8.08
N ILE A 44 -8.49 -0.97 -7.58
CA ILE A 44 -8.53 -1.58 -6.27
C ILE A 44 -7.64 -2.83 -6.38
N PRO A 45 -6.53 -2.92 -5.62
CA PRO A 45 -5.74 -4.12 -5.58
C PRO A 45 -6.61 -5.32 -5.22
N SER A 46 -6.31 -6.49 -5.75
CA SER A 46 -6.89 -7.73 -5.22
C SER A 46 -6.61 -7.81 -3.72
N ALA A 47 -7.56 -8.31 -2.93
CA ALA A 47 -7.42 -8.45 -1.47
C ALA A 47 -6.07 -9.08 -1.10
N GLU A 48 -5.66 -10.14 -1.79
CA GLU A 48 -4.37 -10.81 -1.62
C GLU A 48 -3.16 -9.86 -1.74
N LYS A 49 -3.16 -8.95 -2.72
CA LYS A 49 -2.07 -7.98 -2.91
C LYS A 49 -2.06 -6.94 -1.79
N LEU A 50 -3.25 -6.47 -1.41
CA LEU A 50 -3.42 -5.55 -0.29
C LEU A 50 -2.93 -6.16 1.01
N GLU A 51 -3.33 -7.40 1.30
CA GLU A 51 -2.92 -8.15 2.49
C GLU A 51 -1.41 -8.35 2.53
N ARG A 52 -0.77 -8.75 1.41
CA ARG A 52 0.71 -8.86 1.37
C ARG A 52 1.42 -7.54 1.65
N ILE A 53 0.93 -6.43 1.10
CA ILE A 53 1.52 -5.11 1.36
C ILE A 53 1.30 -4.69 2.80
N ALA A 54 0.09 -4.91 3.31
CA ALA A 54 -0.33 -4.62 4.68
C ALA A 54 0.53 -5.39 5.69
N ASP A 55 0.66 -6.70 5.50
CA ASP A 55 1.49 -7.59 6.31
C ASP A 55 2.96 -7.15 6.27
N TYR A 56 3.49 -6.89 5.07
CA TYR A 56 4.88 -6.45 4.91
C TYR A 56 5.16 -5.06 5.50
N LEU A 57 4.20 -4.14 5.45
CA LEU A 57 4.32 -2.79 6.02
C LEU A 57 3.88 -2.70 7.48
N ASP A 58 3.47 -3.82 8.10
CA ASP A 58 2.87 -3.86 9.42
C ASP A 58 1.78 -2.78 9.56
N CYS A 59 0.81 -2.78 8.64
CA CYS A 59 -0.31 -1.86 8.61
C CYS A 59 -1.57 -2.54 8.09
N SER A 60 -2.75 -2.00 8.39
CA SER A 60 -4.01 -2.60 7.92
C SER A 60 -4.35 -2.21 6.48
N VAL A 61 -5.02 -3.11 5.75
CA VAL A 61 -5.53 -2.85 4.39
C VAL A 61 -6.47 -1.64 4.34
N ASP A 62 -7.28 -1.41 5.38
CA ASP A 62 -8.12 -0.23 5.52
C ASP A 62 -7.32 1.09 5.57
N TYR A 63 -6.13 1.06 6.17
CA TYR A 63 -5.24 2.22 6.21
C TYR A 63 -4.67 2.52 4.82
N LEU A 64 -4.31 1.48 4.06
CA LEU A 64 -3.89 1.63 2.67
C LEU A 64 -5.03 2.20 1.82
N LEU A 65 -6.25 1.69 1.98
CA LEU A 65 -7.43 2.11 1.22
C LEU A 65 -7.98 3.50 1.58
N GLY A 66 -7.35 4.23 2.51
CA GLY A 66 -7.85 5.56 2.88
C GLY A 66 -9.06 5.53 3.80
N ARG A 67 -9.50 4.35 4.26
CA ARG A 67 -10.71 4.16 5.07
C ARG A 67 -10.52 4.55 6.53
N THR A 68 -9.27 4.51 6.99
CA THR A 68 -8.85 4.94 8.32
C THR A 68 -7.51 5.67 8.25
N ASP A 69 -7.26 6.64 9.13
CA ASP A 69 -5.93 7.26 9.31
C ASP A 69 -5.08 6.48 10.32
N ASN A 70 -5.67 5.49 11.00
CA ASN A 70 -5.00 4.74 12.04
C ASN A 70 -4.39 3.44 11.45
N PRO A 71 -3.06 3.29 11.38
CA PRO A 71 -2.42 2.14 10.75
C PRO A 71 -2.63 0.80 11.48
N ALA A 72 -3.16 0.82 12.71
CA ALA A 72 -3.40 -0.34 13.57
C ALA A 72 -4.88 -0.69 13.76
N VAL A 73 -5.79 -0.10 12.97
CA VAL A 73 -7.22 -0.42 13.05
C VAL A 73 -7.49 -1.76 12.35
N ASN A 74 -7.96 -2.76 13.11
CA ASN A 74 -8.18 -4.15 12.69
C ASN A 74 -6.88 -4.86 12.28
N ARG A 75 -6.07 -5.27 13.27
CA ARG A 75 -5.10 -6.36 13.11
C ARG A 75 -5.80 -7.67 13.47
#